data_AF-A0A7V5R7G7-F1
#
_entry.id   AF-A0A7V5R7G7-F1
#
_cell.length_a   1.000
_cell.length_b   1.000
_cell.length_c   1.000
_cell.angle_alpha   90.00
_cell.angle_beta   90.00
_cell.angle_gamma   90.00
#
_symmetry.space_group_name_H-M   'P 1'
#
loop_
_entity.id
_entity.type
_entity.pdbx_description
1 polymer ?
#
loop_
_entity_poly.entity_id
_entity_poly.type
_entity_poly.pdbx_seq_one_letter_code
_entity_poly.pdbx_strand_id
1 'polypeptide(L)'
;MKPKERMAIPRQYPKELPPEERIHNFKEVTFGFDEETAILEANRCLQCKKPTCIVGCPIHNDIPGFIALLRDRRFEEAYWKVRETSTMPSVCSRVCPHEFQCEGSCVRGKKGESVSIGMLERYLTDWMVANGRNLYRECAQANGKKVAVVGSGPAGMTVAHILSHQGYQCTIFESLPIFGGMLSVGIPHYRLPRDIIGA
;
A
#
# COMPACT_ATOMS: atom_id res chain seq x y z
N MET A 1 -21.71 -12.50 6.78
CA MET A 1 -22.08 -11.32 7.59
C MET A 1 -22.93 -10.36 6.79
N LYS A 2 -24.13 -10.05 7.28
CA LYS A 2 -25.03 -9.01 6.76
C LYS A 2 -24.45 -7.61 7.04
N PRO A 3 -24.84 -6.57 6.28
CA PRO A 3 -24.31 -5.22 6.48
C PRO A 3 -24.44 -4.69 7.92
N LYS A 4 -25.56 -4.97 8.60
CA LYS A 4 -25.79 -4.55 9.99
C LYS A 4 -24.72 -5.10 10.95
N GLU A 5 -24.33 -6.36 10.79
CA GLU A 5 -23.31 -7.01 11.63
C GLU A 5 -21.93 -6.38 11.36
N ARG A 6 -21.62 -6.09 10.10
CA ARG A 6 -20.36 -5.41 9.74
C ARG A 6 -20.30 -4.01 10.33
N MET A 7 -21.40 -3.25 10.27
CA MET A 7 -21.48 -1.90 10.83
C MET A 7 -21.25 -1.88 12.34
N ALA A 8 -21.57 -2.95 13.05
CA ALA A 8 -21.35 -3.06 14.49
C ALA A 8 -19.89 -3.31 14.90
N ILE A 9 -19.02 -3.77 13.99
CA ILE A 9 -17.60 -3.99 14.27
C ILE A 9 -16.90 -2.62 14.42
N PRO A 10 -16.26 -2.31 15.56
CA PRO A 10 -15.52 -1.06 15.75
C PRO A 10 -14.30 -0.98 14.83
N ARG A 11 -13.80 0.22 14.55
CA ARG A 11 -12.55 0.37 13.78
C ARG A 11 -11.39 -0.23 14.57
N GLN A 12 -10.55 -0.97 13.87
CA GLN A 12 -9.29 -1.44 14.41
C GLN A 12 -8.24 -0.36 14.22
N TYR A 13 -7.41 -0.18 15.24
CA TYR A 13 -6.31 0.77 15.21
C TYR A 13 -4.99 0.01 15.42
N PRO A 14 -3.95 0.35 14.65
CA PRO A 14 -2.65 -0.27 14.84
C PRO A 14 -2.09 0.11 16.21
N LYS A 15 -1.21 -0.74 16.73
CA LYS A 15 -0.38 -0.35 17.87
C LYS A 15 0.54 0.79 17.42
N GLU A 16 0.84 1.71 18.33
CA GLU A 16 1.83 2.76 18.09
C GLU A 16 2.92 2.72 19.15
N LEU A 17 4.11 3.21 18.82
CA LEU A 17 5.14 3.51 19.81
C LEU A 17 4.61 4.54 20.82
N PRO A 18 4.80 4.33 22.13
CA PRO A 18 4.37 5.27 23.15
C PRO A 18 4.97 6.67 22.93
N PRO A 19 4.23 7.77 23.21
CA PRO A 19 4.72 9.13 23.08
C PRO A 19 6.06 9.39 23.77
N GLU A 20 6.21 8.88 25.00
CA GLU A 20 7.43 8.98 25.81
C GLU A 20 8.63 8.27 25.19
N GLU A 21 8.41 7.25 24.36
CA GLU A 21 9.50 6.56 23.66
C GLU A 21 9.79 7.21 22.29
N ARG A 22 8.75 7.55 21.52
CA ARG A 22 8.89 7.97 20.12
C ARG A 22 9.51 9.36 19.93
N ILE A 23 9.57 10.19 20.97
CA ILE A 23 10.23 11.51 20.91
C ILE A 23 11.76 11.41 20.99
N HIS A 24 12.32 10.25 21.34
CA HIS A 24 13.75 10.06 21.55
C HIS A 24 14.44 9.27 20.43
N ASN A 25 13.73 8.91 19.36
CA ASN A 25 14.27 8.12 18.26
C ASN A 25 13.52 8.36 16.94
N PHE A 26 13.99 7.71 15.87
CA PHE A 26 13.40 7.77 14.52
C PHE A 26 12.79 6.43 14.07
N LYS A 27 12.45 5.54 15.02
CA LYS A 27 11.77 4.27 14.71
C LYS A 27 10.36 4.57 14.18
N GLU A 28 9.83 3.67 13.35
CA GLU A 28 8.48 3.79 12.83
C GLU A 28 7.45 3.88 13.95
N VAL A 29 6.60 4.91 13.94
CA VAL A 29 5.65 5.16 15.03
C VAL A 29 4.47 4.21 14.98
N THR A 30 3.86 4.05 13.80
CA THR A 30 2.67 3.24 13.61
C THR A 30 3.11 1.84 13.20
N PHE A 31 2.69 0.83 13.96
CA PHE A 31 2.91 -0.57 13.57
C PHE A 31 1.85 -1.03 12.55
N GLY A 32 2.09 -2.19 11.92
CA GLY A 32 1.06 -2.85 11.11
C GLY A 32 0.00 -3.54 11.96
N PHE A 33 -1.02 -4.10 11.29
CA PHE A 33 -1.91 -5.05 11.94
C PHE A 33 -1.27 -6.44 12.05
N ASP A 34 -1.65 -7.19 13.09
CA ASP A 34 -1.53 -8.64 13.06
C ASP A 34 -2.68 -9.27 12.23
N GLU A 35 -2.60 -10.58 11.97
CA GLU A 35 -3.60 -11.26 11.13
C GLU A 35 -5.01 -11.13 11.71
N GLU A 36 -5.19 -11.34 13.01
CA GLU A 36 -6.52 -11.30 13.65
C GLU A 36 -7.16 -9.93 13.49
N THR A 37 -6.39 -8.87 13.78
CA THR A 37 -6.82 -7.49 13.63
C THR A 37 -7.12 -7.15 12.17
N ALA A 38 -6.26 -7.58 11.24
CA ALA A 38 -6.47 -7.35 9.81
C ALA A 38 -7.76 -8.03 9.31
N ILE A 39 -8.03 -9.27 9.72
CA ILE A 39 -9.26 -10.00 9.36
C ILE A 39 -10.48 -9.32 9.98
N LEU A 40 -10.40 -8.88 11.24
CA LEU A 40 -11.50 -8.17 11.91
C LEU A 40 -11.81 -6.85 11.21
N GLU A 41 -10.79 -6.06 10.86
CA GLU A 41 -10.94 -4.81 10.11
C GLU A 41 -11.48 -5.04 8.70
N ALA A 42 -10.97 -6.04 7.99
CA ALA A 42 -11.44 -6.38 6.65
C ALA A 42 -12.93 -6.78 6.65
N ASN A 43 -13.41 -7.44 7.72
CA ASN A 43 -14.82 -7.75 7.90
C ASN A 43 -15.74 -6.52 8.04
N ARG A 44 -15.20 -5.32 8.25
CA ARG A 44 -15.96 -4.05 8.25
C ARG A 44 -16.36 -3.58 6.86
N CYS A 45 -15.66 -4.04 5.81
CA CYS A 45 -15.96 -3.69 4.43
C CYS A 45 -17.34 -4.23 4.01
N LEU A 46 -18.19 -3.32 3.51
CA LEU A 46 -19.57 -3.63 3.15
C LEU A 46 -19.72 -4.32 1.79
N GLN A 47 -18.64 -4.46 1.01
CA GLN A 47 -18.68 -4.96 -0.38
C GLN A 47 -19.73 -4.19 -1.20
N CYS A 48 -19.56 -2.86 -1.24
CA CYS A 48 -20.52 -1.95 -1.84
C CYS A 48 -20.68 -2.23 -3.34
N LYS A 49 -21.92 -2.29 -3.84
CA LYS A 49 -22.20 -2.41 -5.29
C LYS A 49 -21.60 -1.26 -6.12
N LYS A 50 -21.55 -0.05 -5.55
CA LYS A 50 -20.89 1.12 -6.13
C LYS A 50 -19.79 1.58 -5.17
N PRO A 51 -18.55 1.08 -5.31
CA PRO A 51 -17.49 1.33 -4.34
C PRO A 51 -16.84 2.70 -4.57
N THR A 52 -17.29 3.71 -3.83
CA THR A 52 -16.74 5.08 -3.89
C THR A 52 -15.28 5.17 -3.42
N CYS A 53 -14.80 4.19 -2.65
CA CYS A 53 -13.39 4.11 -2.27
C CYS A 53 -12.45 3.92 -3.48
N ILE A 54 -12.89 3.23 -4.53
CA ILE A 54 -12.11 3.08 -5.79
C ILE A 54 -11.99 4.45 -6.49
N VAL A 55 -13.08 5.21 -6.52
CA VAL A 55 -13.07 6.57 -7.11
C VAL A 55 -12.19 7.52 -6.30
N GLY A 56 -12.20 7.40 -4.98
CA GLY A 56 -11.37 8.20 -4.07
C GLY A 56 -9.88 7.84 -4.08
N CYS A 57 -9.51 6.68 -4.63
CA CYS A 57 -8.12 6.29 -4.82
C CYS A 57 -7.62 6.88 -6.16
N PRO A 58 -6.55 7.70 -6.18
CA PRO A 58 -6.06 8.30 -7.43
C PRO A 58 -5.64 7.30 -8.52
N ILE A 59 -5.27 6.08 -8.11
CA ILE A 59 -4.89 4.99 -9.02
C ILE A 59 -6.01 3.96 -9.22
N HIS A 60 -7.21 4.23 -8.71
CA HIS A 60 -8.39 3.36 -8.83
C HIS A 60 -8.16 1.91 -8.42
N ASN A 61 -7.42 1.69 -7.33
CA ASN A 61 -7.14 0.36 -6.79
C ASN A 61 -8.44 -0.41 -6.49
N ASP A 62 -8.47 -1.72 -6.79
CA ASP A 62 -9.63 -2.60 -6.53
C ASP A 62 -9.72 -2.95 -5.04
N ILE A 63 -10.12 -1.95 -4.25
CA ILE A 63 -10.20 -2.02 -2.80
C ILE A 63 -11.17 -3.12 -2.31
N PRO A 64 -12.41 -3.21 -2.82
CA PRO A 64 -13.30 -4.31 -2.43
C PRO A 64 -12.72 -5.67 -2.79
N GLY A 65 -12.05 -5.80 -3.95
CA GLY A 65 -11.45 -7.04 -4.42
C GLY A 65 -10.33 -7.54 -3.52
N PHE A 66 -9.31 -6.71 -3.22
CA PHE A 66 -8.23 -7.16 -2.35
C PHE A 66 -8.71 -7.42 -0.91
N ILE A 67 -9.68 -6.63 -0.42
CA ILE A 67 -10.26 -6.86 0.92
C ILE A 67 -11.05 -8.17 0.95
N ALA A 68 -11.75 -8.55 -0.12
CA ALA A 68 -12.44 -9.84 -0.18
C ALA A 68 -11.43 -10.99 -0.08
N LEU A 69 -10.34 -10.95 -0.85
CA LEU A 69 -9.27 -11.94 -0.80
C LEU A 69 -8.60 -11.99 0.58
N LEU A 70 -8.35 -10.83 1.20
CA LEU A 70 -7.80 -10.75 2.56
C LEU A 70 -8.70 -11.46 3.57
N ARG A 71 -10.03 -11.22 3.51
CA ARG A 71 -11.00 -11.87 4.42
C ARG A 71 -11.01 -13.38 4.31
N ASP A 72 -10.75 -13.90 3.12
CA ASP A 72 -10.68 -15.33 2.84
C ASP A 72 -9.27 -15.91 3.12
N ARG A 73 -8.37 -15.13 3.74
CA ARG A 73 -6.96 -15.46 4.01
C ARG A 73 -6.12 -15.77 2.78
N ARG A 74 -6.54 -15.29 1.61
CA ARG A 74 -5.82 -15.39 0.35
C ARG A 74 -4.85 -14.20 0.22
N PHE A 75 -3.92 -14.07 1.17
CA PHE A 75 -3.12 -12.85 1.37
C PHE A 75 -2.21 -12.53 0.18
N GLU A 76 -1.53 -13.53 -0.39
CA GLU A 76 -0.69 -13.30 -1.57
C GLU A 76 -1.51 -12.87 -2.79
N GLU A 77 -2.68 -13.48 -3.00
CA GLU A 77 -3.57 -13.08 -4.10
C GLU A 77 -4.11 -11.66 -3.87
N ALA A 78 -4.43 -11.31 -2.62
CA ALA A 78 -4.83 -9.96 -2.25
C ALA A 78 -3.70 -8.94 -2.51
N TYR A 79 -2.46 -9.28 -2.17
CA TYR A 79 -1.30 -8.45 -2.51
C TYR A 79 -1.17 -8.26 -4.02
N TRP A 80 -1.27 -9.34 -4.81
CA TRP A 80 -1.19 -9.25 -6.26
C TRP A 80 -2.35 -8.46 -6.87
N LYS A 81 -3.53 -8.51 -6.25
CA LYS A 81 -4.68 -7.65 -6.61
C LYS A 81 -4.36 -6.16 -6.43
N VAL A 82 -3.71 -5.78 -5.32
CA VAL A 82 -3.23 -4.40 -5.10
C VAL A 82 -2.20 -3.99 -6.17
N ARG A 83 -1.28 -4.90 -6.51
CA ARG A 83 -0.22 -4.66 -7.50
C ARG A 83 -0.72 -4.50 -8.94
N GLU A 84 -1.99 -4.77 -9.23
CA GLU A 84 -2.57 -4.53 -10.56
C GLU A 84 -2.57 -3.04 -10.92
N THR A 85 -2.72 -2.16 -9.93
CA THR A 85 -2.71 -0.70 -10.13
C THR A 85 -1.58 0.02 -9.41
N SER A 86 -1.03 -0.57 -8.34
CA SER A 86 0.01 0.06 -7.51
C SER A 86 1.38 -0.57 -7.74
N THR A 87 2.37 0.26 -8.11
CA THR A 87 3.77 -0.16 -8.21
C THR A 87 4.50 -0.13 -6.86
N MET A 88 4.00 0.64 -5.89
CA MET A 88 4.65 0.86 -4.59
C MET A 88 3.67 0.80 -3.41
N PRO A 89 2.90 -0.31 -3.24
CA PRO A 89 1.87 -0.38 -2.20
C PRO A 89 2.44 -0.30 -0.78
N SER A 90 3.68 -0.75 -0.55
CA SER A 90 4.37 -0.65 0.73
C SER A 90 4.61 0.81 1.16
N VAL A 91 4.82 1.71 0.18
CA VAL A 91 4.95 3.16 0.38
C VAL A 91 3.56 3.79 0.51
N CYS A 92 2.66 3.56 -0.46
CA CYS A 92 1.33 4.16 -0.49
C CYS A 92 0.54 3.89 0.80
N SER A 93 0.55 2.65 1.29
CA SER A 93 -0.12 2.26 2.54
C SER A 93 0.39 2.98 3.80
N ARG A 94 1.61 3.53 3.76
CA ARG A 94 2.21 4.30 4.85
C ARG A 94 1.99 5.80 4.73
N VAL A 95 2.06 6.35 3.50
CA VAL A 95 2.18 7.79 3.30
C VAL A 95 0.98 8.45 2.66
N CYS A 96 0.06 7.69 2.05
CA CYS A 96 -1.14 8.29 1.48
C CYS A 96 -1.98 8.99 2.57
N PRO A 97 -2.55 10.17 2.27
CA PRO A 97 -3.52 10.81 3.14
C PRO A 97 -4.90 10.17 2.91
N HIS A 98 -5.06 8.95 3.44
CA HIS A 98 -6.22 8.09 3.20
C HIS A 98 -7.56 8.77 3.53
N GLU A 99 -7.58 9.61 4.56
CA GLU A 99 -8.70 10.43 5.02
C GLU A 99 -9.21 11.43 3.96
N PHE A 100 -8.36 11.85 3.03
CA PHE A 100 -8.72 12.70 1.88
C PHE A 100 -8.85 11.92 0.57
N GLN A 101 -8.68 10.59 0.62
CA GLN A 101 -8.67 9.71 -0.54
C GLN A 101 -9.68 8.55 -0.37
N CYS A 102 -9.19 7.30 -0.40
CA CYS A 102 -10.01 6.10 -0.42
C CYS A 102 -10.84 5.93 0.86
N GLU A 103 -10.29 6.25 2.03
CA GLU A 103 -11.01 6.15 3.31
C GLU A 103 -12.00 7.30 3.49
N GLY A 104 -11.62 8.53 3.11
CA GLY A 104 -12.54 9.69 3.07
C GLY A 104 -13.74 9.46 2.15
N SER A 105 -13.53 8.68 1.09
CA SER A 105 -14.58 8.31 0.14
C SER A 105 -15.37 7.06 0.54
N CYS A 106 -15.04 6.39 1.65
CA CYS A 106 -15.68 5.13 2.03
C CYS A 106 -17.16 5.32 2.39
N VAL A 107 -18.08 4.57 1.76
CA VAL A 107 -19.54 4.63 2.04
C VAL A 107 -19.84 4.43 3.53
N ARG A 108 -19.11 3.53 4.19
CA ARG A 108 -19.24 3.26 5.62
C ARG A 108 -18.99 4.50 6.47
N GLY A 109 -18.01 5.33 6.06
CA GLY A 109 -17.63 6.58 6.72
C GLY A 109 -18.75 7.61 6.83
N LYS A 110 -19.84 7.46 6.07
CA LYS A 110 -21.01 8.35 6.15
C LYS A 110 -21.86 8.13 7.40
N LYS A 111 -21.76 6.96 8.05
CA LYS A 111 -22.58 6.56 9.22
C LYS A 111 -21.73 5.97 10.35
N GLY A 112 -20.48 6.40 10.45
CA GLY A 112 -19.49 5.88 11.39
C GLY A 112 -18.10 6.03 10.81
N GLU A 113 -17.18 5.18 11.21
CA GLU A 113 -15.81 5.23 10.69
C GLU A 113 -15.65 4.41 9.41
N SER A 114 -14.80 4.91 8.51
CA SER A 114 -14.37 4.19 7.31
C SER A 114 -13.65 2.89 7.65
N VAL A 115 -13.52 2.01 6.66
CA VAL A 115 -12.58 0.88 6.71
C VAL A 115 -11.16 1.43 6.68
N SER A 116 -10.23 0.87 7.45
CA SER A 116 -8.81 1.22 7.46
C SER A 116 -8.10 0.60 6.26
N ILE A 117 -8.43 1.08 5.06
CA ILE A 117 -7.95 0.59 3.78
C ILE A 117 -6.42 0.64 3.72
N GLY A 118 -5.81 1.74 4.19
CA GLY A 118 -4.35 1.89 4.20
C GLY A 118 -3.65 0.84 5.06
N MET A 119 -4.20 0.52 6.23
CA MET A 119 -3.62 -0.50 7.12
C MET A 119 -3.85 -1.92 6.63
N LEU A 120 -4.95 -2.18 5.91
CA LEU A 120 -5.15 -3.46 5.23
C LEU A 120 -4.17 -3.65 4.06
N GLU A 121 -3.94 -2.60 3.26
CA GLU A 121 -2.91 -2.62 2.21
C GLU A 121 -1.52 -2.84 2.82
N ARG A 122 -1.21 -2.12 3.91
CA ARG A 122 0.05 -2.28 4.64
C ARG A 122 0.23 -3.73 5.12
N TYR A 123 -0.77 -4.30 5.79
CA TYR A 123 -0.74 -5.68 6.26
C TYR A 123 -0.36 -6.65 5.14
N LEU A 124 -0.99 -6.53 3.96
CA LEU A 124 -0.67 -7.40 2.82
C LEU A 124 0.78 -7.27 2.37
N THR A 125 1.29 -6.03 2.29
CA THR A 125 2.67 -5.79 1.87
C THR A 125 3.68 -6.30 2.90
N ASP A 126 3.46 -6.03 4.18
CA ASP A 126 4.33 -6.47 5.27
C ASP A 126 4.28 -8.01 5.42
N TRP A 127 3.11 -8.63 5.20
CA TRP A 127 2.93 -10.09 5.24
C TRP A 127 3.75 -10.80 4.16
N MET A 128 3.78 -10.27 2.93
CA MET A 128 4.58 -10.87 1.85
C MET A 128 6.07 -10.90 2.20
N VAL A 129 6.60 -9.82 2.77
CA VAL A 129 8.00 -9.73 3.22
C VAL A 129 8.27 -10.68 4.38
N ALA A 130 7.43 -10.64 5.42
CA ALA A 130 7.60 -11.47 6.61
C ALA A 130 7.53 -12.98 6.32
N ASN A 131 6.82 -13.38 5.26
CA ASN A 131 6.67 -14.78 4.85
C ASN A 131 7.58 -15.17 3.66
N GLY A 132 8.55 -14.32 3.29
CA GLY A 132 9.52 -14.60 2.23
C GLY A 132 8.87 -14.89 0.87
N ARG A 133 7.71 -14.29 0.58
CA ARG A 133 7.00 -14.48 -0.69
C ARG A 133 7.72 -13.76 -1.82
N ASN A 134 7.52 -14.25 -3.03
CA ASN A 134 8.08 -13.60 -4.21
C ASN A 134 7.37 -12.27 -4.48
N LEU A 135 8.12 -11.17 -4.51
CA LEU A 135 7.63 -9.82 -4.81
C LEU A 135 7.80 -9.44 -6.29
N TYR A 136 8.46 -10.30 -7.06
CA TYR A 136 8.81 -10.08 -8.45
C TYR A 136 7.86 -10.81 -9.40
N ARG A 137 7.58 -10.17 -10.53
CA ARG A 137 7.01 -10.81 -11.71
C ARG A 137 8.06 -10.80 -12.81
N GLU A 138 8.00 -11.81 -13.66
CA GLU A 138 8.87 -11.89 -14.82
C GLU A 138 8.56 -10.73 -15.77
N CYS A 139 9.62 -10.10 -16.27
CA CYS A 139 9.51 -9.11 -17.34
C CYS A 139 9.30 -9.80 -18.69
N ALA A 140 8.63 -9.13 -19.62
CA ALA A 140 8.61 -9.57 -21.01
C ALA A 140 10.02 -9.65 -21.61
N GLN A 141 10.17 -10.47 -22.66
CA GLN A 141 11.42 -10.55 -23.40
C GLN A 141 11.85 -9.17 -23.93
N ALA A 142 13.15 -8.92 -23.92
CA ALA A 142 13.72 -7.66 -24.39
C ALA A 142 13.26 -7.34 -25.82
N ASN A 143 12.70 -6.14 -26.00
CA ASN A 143 12.19 -5.67 -27.30
C ASN A 143 13.24 -4.90 -28.12
N GLY A 144 14.48 -4.84 -27.62
CA GLY A 144 15.63 -4.18 -28.28
C GLY A 144 15.67 -2.64 -28.15
N LYS A 145 14.68 -2.02 -27.49
CA LYS A 145 14.62 -0.56 -27.31
C LYS A 145 15.13 -0.14 -25.93
N LYS A 146 15.82 1.00 -25.88
CA LYS A 146 16.39 1.58 -24.66
C LYS A 146 15.64 2.84 -24.25
N VAL A 147 15.46 3.05 -22.93
CA VAL A 147 14.78 4.21 -22.36
C VAL A 147 15.63 4.82 -21.25
N ALA A 148 15.86 6.13 -21.31
CA ALA A 148 16.48 6.88 -20.23
C ALA A 148 15.40 7.53 -19.36
N VAL A 149 15.47 7.34 -18.04
CA VAL A 149 14.59 7.95 -17.06
C VAL A 149 15.42 8.90 -16.20
N VAL A 150 15.08 10.19 -16.15
CA VAL A 150 15.82 11.18 -15.35
C VAL A 150 15.08 11.42 -14.04
N GLY A 151 15.71 11.03 -12.92
CA GLY A 151 15.17 11.09 -11.57
C GLY A 151 14.64 9.74 -11.08
N SER A 152 15.03 9.35 -9.86
CA SER A 152 14.65 8.08 -9.21
C SER A 152 13.52 8.24 -8.18
N GLY A 153 12.74 9.32 -8.26
CA GLY A 153 11.54 9.48 -7.43
C GLY A 153 10.42 8.48 -7.80
N PRO A 154 9.27 8.51 -7.10
CA PRO A 154 8.15 7.60 -7.34
C PRO A 154 7.73 7.51 -8.80
N ALA A 155 7.70 8.64 -9.51
CA ALA A 155 7.35 8.71 -10.93
C ALA A 155 8.37 7.95 -11.81
N GLY A 156 9.66 8.23 -11.64
CA GLY A 156 10.72 7.61 -12.43
C GLY A 156 10.82 6.10 -12.21
N MET A 157 10.74 5.66 -10.95
CA MET A 157 10.72 4.22 -10.62
C MET A 157 9.47 3.53 -11.18
N THR A 158 8.30 4.18 -11.12
CA THR A 158 7.05 3.63 -11.68
C THR A 158 7.13 3.46 -13.19
N VAL A 159 7.62 4.47 -13.91
CA VAL A 159 7.80 4.39 -15.37
C VAL A 159 8.80 3.31 -15.73
N ALA A 160 9.95 3.25 -15.04
CA ALA A 160 10.95 2.22 -15.26
C ALA A 160 10.39 0.81 -14.99
N HIS A 161 9.60 0.64 -13.93
CA HIS A 161 8.94 -0.63 -13.60
C HIS A 161 8.00 -1.08 -14.73
N ILE A 162 7.08 -0.22 -15.15
CA ILE A 162 6.08 -0.55 -16.18
C ILE A 162 6.76 -0.87 -17.52
N LEU A 163 7.71 -0.04 -17.95
CA LEU A 163 8.39 -0.24 -19.23
C LEU A 163 9.30 -1.47 -19.22
N SER A 164 9.96 -1.77 -18.09
CA SER A 164 10.77 -3.00 -17.97
C SER A 164 9.90 -4.25 -18.12
N HIS A 165 8.68 -4.26 -17.57
CA HIS A 165 7.74 -5.37 -17.74
C HIS A 165 7.21 -5.50 -19.19
N GLN A 166 7.34 -4.44 -20.00
CA GLN A 166 7.05 -4.45 -21.44
C GLN A 166 8.29 -4.75 -22.32
N GLY A 167 9.42 -5.14 -21.70
CA GLY A 167 10.63 -5.57 -22.40
C GLY A 167 11.56 -4.42 -22.82
N TYR A 168 11.33 -3.19 -22.38
CA TYR A 168 12.27 -2.08 -22.61
C TYR A 168 13.46 -2.18 -21.66
N GLN A 169 14.65 -1.84 -22.15
CA GLN A 169 15.83 -1.67 -21.29
C GLN A 169 15.85 -0.25 -20.72
N CYS A 170 15.48 -0.09 -19.45
CA CYS A 170 15.47 1.20 -18.78
C CYS A 170 16.78 1.48 -18.01
N THR A 171 17.30 2.70 -18.13
CA THR A 171 18.37 3.24 -17.28
C THR A 171 17.85 4.47 -16.54
N ILE A 172 17.90 4.44 -15.21
CA ILE A 172 17.54 5.59 -14.36
C ILE A 172 18.81 6.39 -14.05
N PHE A 173 18.76 7.70 -14.30
CA PHE A 173 19.80 8.67 -13.96
C PHE A 173 19.35 9.47 -12.74
N GLU A 174 20.09 9.39 -11.65
CA GLU A 174 19.80 10.08 -10.39
C GLU A 174 20.97 11.01 -10.03
N SER A 175 20.67 12.22 -9.56
CA SER A 175 21.70 13.19 -9.18
C SER A 175 22.20 12.99 -7.75
N LEU A 176 21.36 12.46 -6.86
CA LEU A 176 21.71 12.16 -5.48
C LEU A 176 22.51 10.86 -5.36
N PRO A 177 23.31 10.69 -4.29
CA PRO A 177 24.05 9.45 -4.04
C PRO A 177 23.16 8.28 -3.61
N ILE A 178 21.85 8.50 -3.52
CA ILE A 178 20.82 7.54 -3.11
C ILE A 178 19.59 7.68 -4.01
N PHE A 179 18.95 6.56 -4.30
CA PHE A 179 17.72 6.56 -5.11
C PHE A 179 16.46 6.81 -4.26
N GLY A 180 15.32 7.06 -4.89
CA GLY A 180 14.00 7.18 -4.25
C GLY A 180 13.48 8.62 -4.14
N GLY A 181 14.30 9.62 -4.48
CA GLY A 181 13.94 11.03 -4.43
C GLY A 181 13.39 11.43 -3.04
N MET A 182 12.27 12.15 -3.02
CA MET A 182 11.64 12.62 -1.76
C MET A 182 11.23 11.50 -0.80
N LEU A 183 11.06 10.27 -1.27
CA LEU A 183 10.84 9.13 -0.36
C LEU A 183 12.03 8.95 0.57
N SER A 184 13.25 9.08 0.04
CA SER A 184 14.51 8.81 0.74
C SER A 184 15.07 10.03 1.48
N VAL A 185 14.89 11.24 0.94
CA VAL A 185 15.45 12.47 1.54
C VAL A 185 14.43 13.38 2.21
N GLY A 186 13.14 13.23 1.90
CA GLY A 186 12.10 14.10 2.43
C GLY A 186 11.33 13.47 3.58
N ILE A 187 10.75 12.29 3.35
CA ILE A 187 9.88 11.64 4.34
C ILE A 187 10.74 11.08 5.49
N PRO A 188 10.48 11.43 6.76
CA PRO A 188 11.26 10.93 7.88
C PRO A 188 11.11 9.42 8.12
N HIS A 189 12.14 8.78 8.68
CA HIS A 189 12.19 7.33 8.94
C HIS A 189 11.04 6.84 9.83
N TYR A 190 10.63 7.67 10.79
CA TYR A 190 9.53 7.33 11.71
C TYR A 190 8.17 7.21 11.01
N ARG A 191 8.07 7.68 9.75
CA ARG A 191 6.88 7.60 8.91
C ARG A 191 7.07 6.64 7.71
N LEU A 192 8.26 6.61 7.12
CA LEU A 192 8.62 5.71 6.03
C LEU A 192 10.03 5.14 6.26
N PRO A 193 10.13 3.91 6.78
CA PRO A 193 11.41 3.22 6.93
C PRO A 193 12.15 3.06 5.59
N ARG A 194 13.49 3.09 5.61
CA ARG A 194 14.31 3.14 4.38
C ARG A 194 14.41 1.80 3.66
N ASP A 195 14.37 0.72 4.42
CA ASP A 195 14.25 -0.66 3.91
C ASP A 195 13.01 -0.85 3.04
N ILE A 196 11.90 -0.15 3.33
CA ILE A 196 10.68 -0.19 2.52
C ILE A 196 10.87 0.40 1.10
N ILE A 197 11.78 1.36 0.93
CA ILE A 197 12.04 2.00 -0.38
C ILE A 197 12.87 1.07 -1.28
N GLY A 198 13.72 0.23 -0.68
CA GLY A 198 14.55 -0.73 -1.39
C GLY A 198 13.96 -2.13 -1.53
N ALA A 199 12.78 -2.38 -0.96
CA ALA A 199 12.09 -3.67 -0.96
C ALA A 199 11.24 -3.92 -2.23
#